data_AF-A2YFK8-F1
#
_entry.id   AF-A2YFK8-F1
#
_cell.length_a   1.000
_cell.length_b   1.000
_cell.length_c   1.000
_cell.angle_alpha   90.00
_cell.angle_beta   90.00
_cell.angle_gamma   90.00
#
_symmetry.space_group_name_H-M   'P 1'
#
loop_
_entity.id
_entity.type
_entity.pdbx_description
1 polymer ?
#
loop_
_entity_poly.entity_id
_entity_poly.type
_entity_poly.pdbx_seq_one_letter_code
_entity_poly.pdbx_strand_id
1 'polypeptide(L)'
;MESSESWRAFEEQRERQEQRLIEARIYDARREDELQKAKKKNKKKKKHEFRDDDLLDPRPYKNDRRVPERGRAAKRRTPADMTEYTPPAKRHRGGEVELSNILEKIVDHLRTMSCSFLFRKPVTKKEAPDYFDIIERPMDLGTIRDKVRKMEYKNREDFRHDVAQIALNAHTYNLNRHPHIPPLADELLELCDYLLEESADVLDDAEYAIED
;
A
#
# COMPACT_ATOMS: atom_id res chain seq x y z
N MET A 1 13.03 -45.18 26.09
CA MET A 1 13.56 -44.16 25.16
C MET A 1 12.70 -43.98 23.91
N GLU A 2 11.84 -44.94 23.52
CA GLU A 2 11.01 -44.88 22.30
C GLU A 2 9.91 -43.81 22.29
N SER A 3 9.42 -43.36 23.45
CA SER A 3 8.29 -42.42 23.50
C SER A 3 8.68 -40.99 23.06
N SER A 4 9.93 -40.57 23.25
CA SER A 4 10.40 -39.22 22.89
C SER A 4 10.58 -39.03 21.39
N GLU A 5 10.94 -40.07 20.64
CA GLU A 5 11.10 -40.01 19.19
C GLU A 5 9.75 -40.07 18.48
N SER A 6 8.80 -40.84 19.02
CA SER A 6 7.44 -40.92 18.50
C SER A 6 6.66 -39.60 18.62
N TRP A 7 6.86 -38.81 19.68
CA TRP A 7 6.22 -37.49 19.82
C TRP A 7 6.78 -36.46 18.86
N ARG A 8 8.10 -36.46 18.64
CA ARG A 8 8.73 -35.57 17.64
C ARG A 8 8.26 -35.87 16.23
N ALA A 9 8.14 -37.14 15.87
CA ALA A 9 7.61 -37.55 14.57
C ALA A 9 6.15 -37.10 14.39
N PHE A 10 5.34 -37.17 15.45
CA PHE A 10 3.95 -36.72 15.43
C PHE A 10 3.83 -35.18 15.29
N GLU A 11 4.67 -34.42 16.00
CA GLU A 11 4.75 -32.97 15.83
C GLU A 11 5.23 -32.57 14.43
N GLU A 12 6.27 -33.23 13.91
CA GLU A 12 6.78 -32.99 12.57
C GLU A 12 5.73 -33.31 11.49
N GLN A 13 4.89 -34.32 11.71
CA GLN A 13 3.75 -34.61 10.85
C GLN A 13 2.64 -33.57 10.95
N ARG A 14 2.37 -33.04 12.15
CA ARG A 14 1.42 -31.96 12.35
C ARG A 14 1.90 -30.67 11.67
N GLU A 15 3.17 -30.32 11.85
CA GLU A 15 3.83 -29.19 11.18
C GLU A 15 3.81 -29.33 9.67
N ARG A 16 4.07 -30.54 9.12
CA ARG A 16 3.94 -30.79 7.68
C ARG A 16 2.51 -30.61 7.17
N GLN A 17 1.50 -31.03 7.94
CA GLN A 17 0.11 -30.84 7.57
C GLN A 17 -0.31 -29.38 7.66
N GLU A 18 0.17 -28.65 8.67
CA GLU A 18 -0.03 -27.21 8.81
C GLU A 18 0.66 -26.44 7.67
N GLN A 19 1.89 -26.78 7.31
CA GLN A 19 2.59 -26.23 6.14
C GLN A 19 1.83 -26.49 4.85
N ARG A 20 1.31 -27.71 4.64
CA ARG A 20 0.44 -28.02 3.50
C ARG A 20 -0.83 -27.18 3.47
N LEU A 21 -1.44 -26.94 4.62
CA LEU A 21 -2.65 -26.11 4.72
C LEU A 21 -2.32 -24.64 4.43
N ILE A 22 -1.17 -24.14 4.88
CA ILE A 22 -0.67 -22.81 4.55
C ILE A 22 -0.41 -22.70 3.05
N GLU A 23 0.28 -23.67 2.44
CA GLU A 23 0.51 -23.71 0.99
C GLU A 23 -0.79 -23.76 0.18
N ALA A 24 -1.78 -24.55 0.63
CA ALA A 24 -3.09 -24.60 0.00
C ALA A 24 -3.81 -23.23 0.08
N ARG A 25 -3.74 -22.57 1.24
CA ARG A 25 -4.28 -21.20 1.41
C ARG A 25 -3.54 -20.18 0.55
N ILE A 26 -2.23 -20.31 0.37
CA ILE A 26 -1.42 -19.48 -0.53
C ILE A 26 -1.91 -19.63 -1.97
N TYR A 27 -2.11 -20.86 -2.41
CA TYR A 27 -2.58 -21.17 -3.76
C TYR A 27 -3.98 -20.59 -4.01
N ASP A 28 -4.91 -20.80 -3.09
CA ASP A 28 -6.29 -20.31 -3.22
C ASP A 28 -6.35 -18.77 -3.23
N ALA A 29 -5.61 -18.11 -2.35
CA ALA A 29 -5.54 -16.65 -2.31
C ALA A 29 -4.94 -16.06 -3.61
N ARG A 30 -3.93 -16.71 -4.20
CA ARG A 30 -3.36 -16.30 -5.50
C ARG A 30 -4.40 -16.39 -6.62
N ARG A 31 -5.18 -17.46 -6.62
CA ARG A 31 -6.28 -17.67 -7.59
C ARG A 31 -7.37 -16.61 -7.45
N GLU A 32 -7.73 -16.23 -6.23
CA GLU A 32 -8.70 -15.16 -5.98
C GLU A 32 -8.21 -13.79 -6.44
N ASP A 33 -6.93 -13.44 -6.17
CA ASP A 33 -6.32 -12.20 -6.63
C ASP A 33 -6.27 -12.13 -8.18
N GLU A 34 -5.99 -13.25 -8.86
CA GLU A 34 -6.06 -13.34 -10.33
C GLU A 34 -7.48 -13.10 -10.87
N LEU A 35 -8.49 -13.71 -10.23
CA LEU A 35 -9.90 -13.49 -10.60
C LEU A 35 -10.33 -12.04 -10.41
N GLN A 36 -9.85 -11.37 -9.34
CA GLN A 36 -10.11 -9.95 -9.11
C GLN A 36 -9.46 -9.06 -10.18
N LYS A 37 -8.21 -9.35 -10.56
CA LYS A 37 -7.53 -8.66 -11.67
C LYS A 37 -8.29 -8.86 -13.00
N ALA A 38 -8.76 -10.07 -13.28
CA ALA A 38 -9.56 -10.37 -14.47
C ALA A 38 -10.90 -9.61 -14.50
N LYS A 39 -11.61 -9.57 -13.37
CA LYS A 39 -12.87 -8.79 -13.21
C LYS A 39 -12.65 -7.30 -13.47
N LYS A 40 -11.56 -6.72 -12.93
CA LYS A 40 -11.20 -5.31 -13.17
C LYS A 40 -10.90 -5.04 -14.67
N LYS A 41 -10.22 -5.97 -15.35
CA LYS A 41 -9.94 -5.88 -16.80
C LYS A 41 -11.23 -5.92 -17.64
N ASN A 42 -12.18 -6.79 -17.31
CA ASN A 42 -13.47 -6.86 -17.99
C ASN A 42 -14.36 -5.62 -17.76
N LYS A 43 -14.37 -5.06 -16.53
CA LYS A 43 -15.09 -3.81 -16.25
C LYS A 43 -14.52 -2.62 -17.04
N LYS A 44 -13.20 -2.58 -17.27
CA LYS A 44 -12.54 -1.55 -18.09
C LYS A 44 -12.90 -1.66 -19.57
N LYS A 45 -13.01 -2.89 -20.11
CA LYS A 45 -13.51 -3.14 -21.48
C LYS A 45 -14.96 -2.71 -21.67
N LYS A 46 -15.85 -3.09 -20.74
CA LYS A 46 -17.27 -2.73 -20.79
C LYS A 46 -17.53 -1.21 -20.70
N LYS A 47 -16.63 -0.45 -20.07
CA LYS A 47 -16.69 1.03 -20.02
C LYS A 47 -16.29 1.69 -21.35
N HIS A 48 -15.48 1.02 -22.17
CA HIS A 48 -15.05 1.52 -23.48
C HIS A 48 -16.11 1.29 -24.57
N GLU A 49 -17.05 0.37 -24.38
CA GLU A 49 -18.11 0.04 -25.36
C GLU A 49 -19.40 0.90 -25.22
N PHE A 50 -19.54 1.77 -24.21
CA PHE A 50 -20.76 2.58 -23.97
C PHE A 50 -20.68 4.05 -24.46
N ARG A 51 -19.87 4.35 -25.48
CA ARG A 51 -19.86 5.67 -26.10
C ARG A 51 -19.61 5.51 -27.59
N ASP A 52 -20.68 5.43 -28.39
CA ASP A 52 -20.71 5.80 -29.82
C ASP A 52 -22.09 5.54 -30.47
N ASP A 53 -23.24 5.86 -29.83
CA ASP A 53 -24.54 5.70 -30.51
C ASP A 53 -25.69 6.60 -30.02
N ASP A 54 -25.47 7.91 -29.90
CA ASP A 54 -26.58 8.86 -29.75
C ASP A 54 -26.19 10.17 -30.40
N LEU A 55 -26.55 10.40 -31.67
CA LEU A 55 -26.69 11.75 -32.27
C LEU A 55 -27.28 11.69 -33.71
N LEU A 56 -28.56 11.35 -33.84
CA LEU A 56 -29.39 11.78 -34.99
C LEU A 56 -30.87 11.97 -34.56
N ASP A 57 -31.23 13.15 -34.06
CA ASP A 57 -32.59 13.72 -34.25
C ASP A 57 -32.44 15.24 -34.56
N PRO A 58 -32.76 15.69 -35.78
CA PRO A 58 -32.73 17.10 -36.15
C PRO A 58 -34.08 17.76 -35.83
N ARG A 59 -34.11 18.68 -34.85
CA ARG A 59 -35.25 19.60 -34.66
C ARG A 59 -34.85 21.07 -34.67
N PRO A 60 -35.73 21.96 -35.18
CA PRO A 60 -35.32 23.10 -35.97
C PRO A 60 -35.23 24.41 -35.18
N TYR A 61 -34.30 25.24 -35.65
CA TYR A 61 -34.02 26.62 -35.26
C TYR A 61 -35.27 27.51 -35.23
N LYS A 62 -35.53 28.13 -34.08
CA LYS A 62 -36.31 29.37 -33.99
C LYS A 62 -35.54 30.40 -33.16
N ASN A 63 -35.01 31.39 -33.88
CA ASN A 63 -34.57 32.67 -33.34
C ASN A 63 -35.74 33.39 -32.69
N ASP A 64 -35.51 33.97 -31.52
CA ASP A 64 -36.00 35.31 -31.22
C ASP A 64 -35.10 36.04 -30.20
N ARG A 65 -34.29 36.96 -30.77
CA ARG A 65 -34.08 38.34 -30.31
C ARG A 65 -34.14 38.64 -28.80
N ARG A 66 -32.96 38.81 -28.19
CA ARG A 66 -32.56 40.08 -27.55
C ARG A 66 -31.08 40.05 -27.15
N VAL A 67 -30.27 40.78 -27.89
CA VAL A 67 -28.91 41.18 -27.50
C VAL A 67 -29.04 42.47 -26.68
N PRO A 68 -28.34 42.59 -25.54
CA PRO A 68 -27.87 43.91 -25.11
C PRO A 68 -26.35 43.98 -25.22
N GLU A 69 -25.86 44.80 -26.16
CA GLU A 69 -24.46 45.21 -26.26
C GLU A 69 -24.24 46.46 -25.39
N ARG A 70 -23.07 46.48 -24.72
CA ARG A 70 -22.30 47.63 -24.17
C ARG A 70 -22.83 48.39 -22.94
N GLY A 71 -22.03 48.28 -21.87
CA GLY A 71 -22.02 49.23 -20.76
C GLY A 71 -20.87 49.00 -19.76
N ARG A 72 -19.67 49.49 -20.11
CA ARG A 72 -18.51 49.86 -19.25
C ARG A 72 -18.61 49.59 -17.73
N ALA A 73 -17.66 48.79 -17.20
CA ALA A 73 -16.88 49.12 -16.00
C ALA A 73 -15.74 48.11 -15.80
N ALA A 74 -14.56 48.42 -16.37
CA ALA A 74 -13.32 47.87 -15.89
C ALA A 74 -13.12 48.32 -14.43
N LYS A 75 -13.24 47.40 -13.46
CA LYS A 75 -12.76 47.64 -12.10
C LYS A 75 -11.24 47.77 -12.16
N ARG A 76 -10.77 49.01 -12.30
CA ARG A 76 -9.39 49.40 -12.01
C ARG A 76 -9.08 48.93 -10.59
N ARG A 77 -8.21 47.93 -10.45
CA ARG A 77 -7.59 47.56 -9.17
C ARG A 77 -6.78 48.77 -8.72
N THR A 78 -7.00 49.23 -7.50
CA THR A 78 -6.21 50.29 -6.87
C THR A 78 -4.81 49.73 -6.53
N PRO A 79 -3.72 50.51 -6.65
CA PRO A 79 -2.36 50.05 -6.36
C PRO A 79 -2.04 49.75 -4.87
N ALA A 80 -3.04 49.59 -4.01
CA ALA A 80 -2.88 49.62 -2.55
C ALA A 80 -3.13 48.28 -1.84
N ASP A 81 -3.23 47.17 -2.57
CA ASP A 81 -3.45 45.83 -1.99
C ASP A 81 -2.25 44.89 -2.22
N MET A 82 -1.04 45.46 -2.14
CA MET A 82 0.21 44.74 -1.96
C MET A 82 0.41 44.48 -0.47
N THR A 83 -0.23 43.44 0.09
CA THR A 83 0.29 42.62 1.21
C THR A 83 -0.72 41.52 1.54
N GLU A 84 -0.82 40.50 0.71
CA GLU A 84 -1.23 39.18 1.20
C GLU A 84 -0.29 38.16 0.59
N TYR A 85 0.69 37.76 1.41
CA TYR A 85 1.56 36.62 1.15
C TYR A 85 0.66 35.39 1.03
N THR A 86 0.25 35.08 -0.20
CA THR A 86 -0.22 33.73 -0.52
C THR A 86 1.00 32.83 -0.30
N PRO A 87 0.93 31.86 0.63
CA PRO A 87 2.07 30.99 0.86
C PRO A 87 2.38 30.28 -0.45
N PRO A 88 3.65 30.23 -0.89
CA PRO A 88 3.99 29.52 -2.11
C PRO A 88 3.55 28.08 -1.92
N ALA A 89 2.76 27.55 -2.86
CA ALA A 89 2.55 26.12 -2.96
C ALA A 89 3.94 25.47 -3.06
N LYS A 90 4.38 24.90 -1.94
CA LYS A 90 5.70 24.33 -1.71
C LYS A 90 6.08 23.45 -2.90
N ARG A 91 7.16 23.82 -3.59
CA ARG A 91 7.82 22.99 -4.61
C ARG A 91 8.62 21.82 -4.00
N HIS A 92 8.28 21.37 -2.78
CA HIS A 92 8.95 20.29 -2.04
C HIS A 92 8.57 18.86 -2.47
N ARG A 93 7.79 18.68 -3.54
CA ARG A 93 7.37 17.32 -3.97
C ARG A 93 8.45 16.53 -4.72
N GLY A 94 9.68 17.04 -4.85
CA GLY A 94 10.77 16.33 -5.53
C GLY A 94 11.29 15.16 -4.69
N GLY A 95 11.95 15.48 -3.56
CA GLY A 95 12.51 14.48 -2.66
C GLY A 95 11.47 13.52 -2.08
N GLU A 96 10.28 14.01 -1.71
CA GLU A 96 9.20 13.14 -1.20
C GLU A 96 8.74 12.09 -2.23
N VAL A 97 8.69 12.47 -3.51
CA VAL A 97 8.31 11.56 -4.60
C VAL A 97 9.43 10.57 -4.88
N GLU A 98 10.69 11.01 -4.84
CA GLU A 98 11.85 10.14 -5.03
C GLU A 98 11.96 9.09 -3.92
N LEU A 99 11.92 9.52 -2.65
CA LEU A 99 11.89 8.63 -1.50
C LEU A 99 10.73 7.64 -1.60
N SER A 100 9.52 8.11 -1.91
CA SER A 100 8.35 7.24 -2.09
C SER A 100 8.56 6.21 -3.22
N ASN A 101 9.21 6.57 -4.32
CA ASN A 101 9.45 5.64 -5.42
C ASN A 101 10.47 4.56 -5.04
N ILE A 102 11.50 4.92 -4.25
CA ILE A 102 12.50 3.96 -3.76
C ILE A 102 11.82 3.00 -2.77
N LEU A 103 11.12 3.53 -1.77
CA LEU A 103 10.40 2.71 -0.79
C LEU A 103 9.33 1.83 -1.44
N GLU A 104 8.64 2.28 -2.49
CA GLU A 104 7.64 1.45 -3.19
C GLU A 104 8.30 0.25 -3.88
N LYS A 105 9.49 0.42 -4.47
CA LYS A 105 10.27 -0.69 -5.03
C LYS A 105 10.65 -1.71 -3.96
N ILE A 106 11.10 -1.23 -2.79
CA ILE A 106 11.47 -2.10 -1.67
C ILE A 106 10.24 -2.89 -1.20
N VAL A 107 9.10 -2.24 -0.98
CA VAL A 107 7.86 -2.94 -0.59
C VAL A 107 7.42 -3.95 -1.64
N ASP A 108 7.49 -3.60 -2.93
CA ASP A 108 7.11 -4.53 -3.98
C ASP A 108 8.06 -5.74 -4.03
N HIS A 109 9.35 -5.57 -3.73
CA HIS A 109 10.32 -6.67 -3.59
C HIS A 109 10.03 -7.54 -2.35
N LEU A 110 9.81 -6.93 -1.18
CA LEU A 110 9.39 -7.67 0.02
C LEU A 110 8.15 -8.53 -0.24
N ARG A 111 7.21 -8.04 -1.06
CA ARG A 111 5.99 -8.78 -1.42
C ARG A 111 6.20 -9.94 -2.39
N THR A 112 7.31 -10.02 -3.12
CA THR A 112 7.58 -11.17 -4.00
C THR A 112 8.08 -12.39 -3.23
N MET A 113 8.61 -12.19 -2.02
CA MET A 113 9.11 -13.26 -1.18
C MET A 113 8.01 -14.19 -0.68
N SER A 114 8.37 -15.45 -0.47
CA SER A 114 7.50 -16.49 0.08
C SER A 114 7.13 -16.21 1.54
N CYS A 115 8.11 -15.80 2.36
CA CYS A 115 7.91 -15.46 3.79
C CYS A 115 6.89 -14.32 4.00
N SER A 116 6.74 -13.45 3.00
CA SER A 116 5.89 -12.28 3.06
C SER A 116 4.39 -12.59 3.06
N PHE A 117 3.96 -13.78 2.63
CA PHE A 117 2.57 -14.06 2.26
C PHE A 117 1.55 -13.70 3.35
N LEU A 118 1.82 -14.09 4.60
CA LEU A 118 0.94 -13.86 5.75
C LEU A 118 0.80 -12.37 6.12
N PHE A 119 1.76 -11.54 5.68
CA PHE A 119 1.85 -10.13 6.04
C PHE A 119 1.44 -9.19 4.89
N ARG A 120 0.91 -9.72 3.78
CA ARG A 120 0.56 -8.93 2.58
C ARG A 120 -0.72 -8.09 2.73
N LYS A 121 -1.60 -8.47 3.64
CA LYS A 121 -2.91 -7.85 3.88
C LYS A 121 -3.13 -7.73 5.39
N PRO A 122 -3.97 -6.79 5.86
CA PRO A 122 -4.28 -6.66 7.27
C PRO A 122 -4.95 -7.93 7.80
N VAL A 123 -4.59 -8.33 9.02
CA VAL A 123 -5.24 -9.44 9.73
C VAL A 123 -6.71 -9.12 9.97
N THR A 124 -7.59 -10.07 9.67
CA THR A 124 -9.04 -9.91 9.87
C THR A 124 -9.51 -10.63 11.13
N LYS A 125 -10.60 -10.14 11.76
CA LYS A 125 -11.24 -10.82 12.91
C LYS A 125 -11.71 -12.25 12.61
N LYS A 126 -11.85 -12.61 11.32
CA LYS A 126 -12.21 -13.98 10.93
C LYS A 126 -11.02 -14.93 11.03
N GLU A 127 -9.82 -14.44 10.72
CA GLU A 127 -8.58 -15.20 10.83
C GLU A 127 -8.14 -15.30 12.29
N ALA A 128 -8.31 -14.22 13.04
CA ALA A 128 -7.88 -14.10 14.43
C ALA A 128 -8.88 -13.24 15.23
N PRO A 129 -9.87 -13.86 15.91
CA PRO A 129 -10.94 -13.14 16.60
C PRO A 129 -10.49 -12.19 17.71
N ASP A 130 -9.46 -12.58 18.47
CA ASP A 130 -8.87 -11.85 19.61
C ASP A 130 -7.65 -11.00 19.21
N TYR A 131 -7.34 -10.88 17.91
CA TYR A 131 -6.13 -10.18 17.44
C TYR A 131 -6.06 -8.73 17.90
N PHE A 132 -7.15 -7.99 17.72
CA PHE A 132 -7.21 -6.56 18.05
C PHE A 132 -7.39 -6.28 19.54
N ASP A 133 -7.61 -7.32 20.35
CA ASP A 133 -7.63 -7.20 21.81
C ASP A 133 -6.21 -7.33 22.39
N ILE A 134 -5.30 -7.96 21.65
CA ILE A 134 -3.91 -8.21 22.04
C ILE A 134 -2.94 -7.23 21.34
N ILE A 135 -3.17 -6.96 20.05
CA ILE A 135 -2.30 -6.13 19.22
C ILE A 135 -2.86 -4.71 19.14
N GLU A 136 -2.16 -3.77 19.78
CA GLU A 136 -2.54 -2.36 19.83
C GLU A 136 -2.32 -1.62 18.49
N ARG A 137 -1.24 -1.96 17.78
CA ARG A 137 -0.83 -1.30 16.52
C ARG A 137 -0.68 -2.31 15.39
N PRO A 138 -1.81 -2.74 14.77
CA PRO A 138 -1.76 -3.62 13.60
C PRO A 138 -0.96 -3.00 12.46
N MET A 139 -0.17 -3.81 11.76
CA MET A 139 0.59 -3.39 10.58
C MET A 139 0.72 -4.54 9.58
N ASP A 140 0.83 -4.21 8.29
CA ASP A 140 0.97 -5.14 7.17
C ASP A 140 1.58 -4.45 5.94
N LEU A 141 2.13 -5.22 5.01
CA LEU A 141 2.76 -4.72 3.78
C LEU A 141 1.78 -3.99 2.85
N GLY A 142 0.47 -4.27 2.93
CA GLY A 142 -0.55 -3.53 2.19
C GLY A 142 -0.71 -2.12 2.73
N THR A 143 -0.84 -2.00 4.05
CA THR A 143 -0.88 -0.71 4.74
C THR A 143 0.40 0.09 4.54
N ILE A 144 1.58 -0.54 4.69
CA ILE A 144 2.87 0.12 4.44
C ILE A 144 2.94 0.66 3.01
N ARG A 145 2.53 -0.12 2.00
CA ARG A 145 2.50 0.33 0.61
C ARG A 145 1.59 1.55 0.41
N ASP A 146 0.42 1.56 1.04
CA ASP A 146 -0.50 2.68 0.94
C ASP A 146 0.07 3.93 1.61
N LYS A 147 0.79 3.80 2.73
CA LYS A 147 1.54 4.89 3.38
C LYS A 147 2.66 5.44 2.48
N VAL A 148 3.43 4.56 1.84
CA VAL A 148 4.46 4.95 0.86
C VAL A 148 3.82 5.81 -0.24
N ARG A 149 2.75 5.34 -0.87
CA ARG A 149 2.06 6.04 -1.97
C ARG A 149 1.47 7.40 -1.60
N LYS A 150 1.18 7.59 -0.31
CA LYS A 150 0.71 8.86 0.25
C LYS A 150 1.86 9.77 0.68
N MET A 151 3.11 9.34 0.49
CA MET A 151 4.33 10.06 0.90
C MET A 151 4.34 10.36 2.41
N GLU A 152 3.85 9.42 3.22
CA GLU A 152 3.75 9.58 4.67
C GLU A 152 5.10 9.39 5.38
N TYR A 153 6.04 8.65 4.78
CA TYR A 153 7.38 8.45 5.32
C TYR A 153 8.29 9.62 4.92
N LYS A 154 9.04 10.16 5.89
CA LYS A 154 10.03 11.23 5.66
C LYS A 154 11.46 10.72 5.62
N ASN A 155 11.69 9.54 6.17
CA ASN A 155 12.96 8.85 6.17
C ASN A 155 12.70 7.33 6.13
N ARG A 156 13.75 6.56 5.84
CA ARG A 156 13.72 5.11 5.81
C ARG A 156 13.51 4.47 7.18
N GLU A 157 13.87 5.15 8.26
CA GLU A 157 13.70 4.64 9.63
C GLU A 157 12.23 4.52 10.01
N ASP A 158 11.40 5.50 9.65
CA ASP A 158 9.94 5.44 9.85
C ASP A 158 9.32 4.27 9.07
N PHE A 159 9.84 4.03 7.86
CA PHE A 159 9.45 2.90 7.03
C PHE A 159 9.86 1.56 7.67
N ARG A 160 11.13 1.44 8.07
CA ARG A 160 11.69 0.26 8.73
C ARG A 160 10.95 -0.05 10.04
N HIS A 161 10.60 0.97 10.81
CA HIS A 161 9.85 0.84 12.05
C HIS A 161 8.49 0.16 11.84
N ASP A 162 7.77 0.49 10.77
CA ASP A 162 6.51 -0.18 10.44
C ASP A 162 6.72 -1.64 9.99
N VAL A 163 7.80 -1.95 9.30
CA VAL A 163 8.16 -3.35 8.99
C VAL A 163 8.51 -4.11 10.27
N ALA A 164 9.28 -3.51 11.18
CA ALA A 164 9.59 -4.08 12.48
C ALA A 164 8.33 -4.28 13.35
N GLN A 165 7.32 -3.41 13.22
CA GLN A 165 6.02 -3.57 13.88
C GLN A 165 5.31 -4.86 13.42
N ILE A 166 5.47 -5.28 12.16
CA ILE A 166 4.95 -6.57 11.68
C ILE A 166 5.61 -7.72 12.46
N ALA A 167 6.94 -7.71 12.59
CA ALA A 167 7.68 -8.72 13.35
C ALA A 167 7.29 -8.73 14.83
N LEU A 168 7.22 -7.56 15.47
CA LEU A 168 6.80 -7.44 16.87
C LEU A 168 5.38 -7.99 17.09
N ASN A 169 4.45 -7.65 16.20
CA ASN A 169 3.08 -8.17 16.27
C ASN A 169 3.04 -9.68 16.05
N ALA A 170 3.86 -10.19 15.12
CA ALA A 170 3.97 -11.62 14.84
C ALA A 170 4.45 -12.37 16.09
N HIS A 171 5.52 -11.92 16.74
CA HIS A 171 6.00 -12.49 18.01
C HIS A 171 4.93 -12.40 19.11
N THR A 172 4.36 -11.22 19.34
CA THR A 172 3.41 -10.98 20.44
C THR A 172 2.18 -11.88 20.34
N TYR A 173 1.61 -12.02 19.14
CA TYR A 173 0.39 -12.80 18.94
C TYR A 173 0.68 -14.30 18.75
N ASN A 174 1.77 -14.66 18.06
CA ASN A 174 1.97 -16.03 17.58
C ASN A 174 3.00 -16.86 18.35
N LEU A 175 3.85 -16.30 19.22
CA LEU A 175 4.96 -17.05 19.84
C LEU A 175 4.53 -18.40 20.48
N ASN A 176 3.40 -18.42 21.20
CA ASN A 176 2.87 -19.61 21.85
C ASN A 176 1.72 -20.29 21.08
N ARG A 177 1.32 -19.75 19.92
CA ARG A 177 0.17 -20.20 19.13
C ARG A 177 0.60 -20.86 17.82
N HIS A 178 1.44 -20.15 17.08
CA HIS A 178 1.96 -20.54 15.78
C HIS A 178 3.46 -20.20 15.71
N PRO A 179 4.33 -21.03 16.30
CA PRO A 179 5.76 -20.72 16.46
C PRO A 179 6.52 -20.60 15.13
N HIS A 180 5.94 -21.06 14.01
CA HIS A 180 6.53 -20.92 12.68
C HIS A 180 6.29 -19.55 12.03
N ILE A 181 5.38 -18.71 12.56
CA ILE A 181 5.07 -17.40 11.97
C ILE A 181 6.12 -16.33 12.33
N PRO A 182 6.56 -16.18 13.59
CA PRO A 182 7.54 -15.15 13.93
C PRO A 182 8.86 -15.24 13.14
N PRO A 183 9.47 -16.42 12.90
CA PRO A 183 10.66 -16.53 12.07
C PRO A 183 10.49 -16.01 10.63
N LEU A 184 9.28 -16.13 10.05
CA LEU A 184 8.99 -15.57 8.72
C LEU A 184 8.94 -14.04 8.73
N ALA A 185 8.50 -13.45 9.84
CA ALA A 185 8.49 -12.00 10.02
C ALA A 185 9.90 -11.45 10.28
N ASP A 186 10.74 -12.22 11.01
CA ASP A 186 12.15 -11.90 11.20
C ASP A 186 12.91 -11.94 9.87
N GLU A 187 12.71 -12.98 9.05
CA GLU A 187 13.28 -13.08 7.69
C GLU A 187 12.85 -11.90 6.79
N LEU A 188 11.58 -11.47 6.92
CA LEU A 188 11.07 -10.30 6.19
C LEU A 188 11.77 -9.01 6.62
N LEU A 189 12.04 -8.84 7.92
CA LEU A 189 12.73 -7.67 8.47
C LEU A 189 14.21 -7.66 8.07
N GLU A 190 14.89 -8.80 8.13
CA GLU A 190 16.29 -8.91 7.68
C GLU A 190 16.44 -8.56 6.20
N LEU A 191 15.51 -9.02 5.35
CA LEU A 191 15.49 -8.63 3.94
C LEU A 191 15.22 -7.14 3.76
N CYS A 192 14.34 -6.55 4.57
CA CYS A 192 14.07 -5.11 4.54
C CYS A 192 15.34 -4.32 4.86
N ASP A 193 16.09 -4.73 5.89
CA ASP A 193 17.34 -4.09 6.29
C ASP A 193 18.38 -4.18 5.16
N TYR A 194 18.53 -5.36 4.56
CA TYR A 194 19.41 -5.55 3.41
C TYR A 194 19.06 -4.63 2.23
N LEU A 195 17.78 -4.51 1.88
CA LEU A 195 17.34 -3.66 0.75
C LEU A 195 17.50 -2.17 1.03
N LEU A 196 17.33 -1.75 2.28
CA LEU A 196 17.56 -0.38 2.72
C LEU A 196 19.04 -0.02 2.66
N GLU A 197 19.92 -0.94 3.05
CA GLU A 197 21.37 -0.76 2.97
C GLU A 197 21.88 -0.78 1.52
N GLU A 198 21.34 -1.68 0.68
CA GLU A 198 21.64 -1.70 -0.76
C GLU A 198 21.23 -0.40 -1.47
N SER A 199 20.17 0.25 -0.99
CA SER A 199 19.64 1.50 -1.55
C SER A 199 20.15 2.75 -0.82
N ALA A 200 21.14 2.63 0.06
CA ALA A 200 21.47 3.67 1.04
C ALA A 200 21.86 5.01 0.42
N ASP A 201 22.74 5.00 -0.59
CA ASP A 201 23.22 6.21 -1.25
C ASP A 201 22.05 7.03 -1.85
N VAL A 202 21.12 6.36 -2.52
CA VAL A 202 19.98 7.01 -3.19
C VAL A 202 18.94 7.49 -2.17
N LEU A 203 18.79 6.75 -1.06
CA LEU A 203 17.93 7.16 0.03
C LEU A 203 18.51 8.38 0.77
N ASP A 204 19.83 8.45 0.97
CA ASP A 204 20.51 9.59 1.63
C ASP A 204 20.27 10.87 0.83
N ASP A 205 20.46 10.82 -0.49
CA ASP A 205 20.21 11.95 -1.39
C ASP A 205 18.74 12.41 -1.35
N ALA A 206 17.81 11.45 -1.35
CA ALA A 206 16.38 11.73 -1.33
C ALA A 206 15.90 12.29 0.02
N GLU A 207 16.42 11.79 1.13
CA GLU A 207 16.14 12.25 2.49
C GLU A 207 16.71 13.66 2.71
N TYR A 208 17.95 13.90 2.28
CA TYR A 208 18.58 15.23 2.33
C TYR A 208 17.75 16.28 1.56
N ALA A 209 17.25 15.92 0.38
CA ALA A 209 16.40 16.81 -0.43
C ALA A 209 15.00 17.09 0.17
N ILE A 210 14.57 16.36 1.20
CA ILE A 210 13.33 16.63 1.94
C ILE A 210 13.59 17.60 3.12
N GLU A 211 14.79 17.54 3.71
CA GLU A 211 15.19 18.39 4.84
C GLU A 211 15.54 19.83 4.42
N ASP A 212 16.06 20.04 3.20
CA ASP A 212 16.30 21.34 2.55
C ASP A 212 15.00 22.01 2.02
#